data_AF-A0A7Y4X6W0-F1
#
_entry.id   AF-A0A7Y4X6W0-F1
#
_cell.length_a   1.000
_cell.length_b   1.000
_cell.length_c   1.000
_cell.angle_alpha   90.00
_cell.angle_beta   90.00
_cell.angle_gamma   90.00
#
_symmetry.space_group_name_H-M   'P 1'
#
loop_
_entity.id
_entity.type
_entity.pdbx_description
1 polymer ?
#
loop_
_entity_poly.entity_id
_entity_poly.type
_entity_poly.pdbx_seq_one_letter_code
_entity_poly.pdbx_strand_id
1 'polypeptide(L)'
;MHKFLTVVLIVALTATSAFAQTAAAPALVPKPQTLAELQSRIVALLDDPKFVSMRWGALIRTDKGKVIFERDADKAFTPASNMKLYTSAAVLDAFGPEFKIKTSVYAAKPVKQDVIAGDVILYGRGDPNLSARFDPENPDKFDEYFAADKITAIEQLADQLKAAGVKIITGNLIGDESYFAGDALGTGWEWDDLQFNLKKSTCFEIQNSSAQEQNFVLERLWWREDVLRPS
;
A
#
# COMPACT_ATOMS: atom_id res chain seq x y z
N MET A 1 46.07 58.72 -37.63
CA MET A 1 45.83 58.04 -38.92
C MET A 1 45.14 56.70 -38.63
N HIS A 2 43.98 56.47 -39.28
CA HIS A 2 43.23 55.19 -39.39
C HIS A 2 42.40 54.77 -38.14
N LYS A 3 41.13 55.20 -38.05
CA LYS A 3 39.86 54.55 -38.53
C LYS A 3 39.30 53.55 -37.50
N PHE A 4 38.33 53.96 -36.67
CA PHE A 4 36.89 53.67 -36.80
C PHE A 4 36.56 52.20 -37.10
N LEU A 5 35.97 51.49 -36.13
CA LEU A 5 35.03 50.40 -36.40
C LEU A 5 33.97 50.32 -35.30
N THR A 6 32.85 51.00 -35.57
CA THR A 6 31.59 50.89 -34.84
C THR A 6 30.96 49.54 -35.19
N VAL A 7 30.77 48.67 -34.20
CA VAL A 7 30.00 47.43 -34.36
C VAL A 7 28.53 47.78 -34.19
N VAL A 8 27.78 47.76 -35.29
CA VAL A 8 26.32 47.90 -35.32
C VAL A 8 25.71 46.54 -34.97
N LEU A 9 25.04 46.46 -33.82
CA LEU A 9 24.25 45.30 -33.41
C LEU A 9 22.87 45.36 -34.10
N ILE A 10 22.68 44.57 -35.15
CA ILE A 10 21.37 44.37 -35.79
C ILE A 10 20.62 43.31 -34.99
N VAL A 11 19.60 43.71 -34.22
CA VAL A 11 18.65 42.79 -33.60
C VAL A 11 17.62 42.40 -34.66
N ALA A 12 17.77 41.18 -35.20
CA ALA A 12 16.79 40.58 -36.10
C ALA A 12 15.60 40.05 -35.28
N LEU A 13 14.45 40.70 -35.44
CA LEU A 13 13.17 40.30 -34.88
C LEU A 13 12.60 39.14 -35.73
N THR A 14 12.92 37.89 -35.40
CA THR A 14 12.28 36.73 -36.06
C THR A 14 11.01 36.35 -35.32
N ALA A 15 9.86 36.60 -35.96
CA ALA A 15 8.56 36.12 -35.52
C ALA A 15 8.54 34.59 -35.50
N THR A 16 8.48 33.99 -34.30
CA THR A 16 8.24 32.57 -34.11
C THR A 16 6.77 32.27 -34.37
N SER A 17 6.46 31.73 -35.55
CA SER A 17 5.17 31.09 -35.81
C SER A 17 5.10 29.80 -34.99
N ALA A 18 4.22 29.76 -34.00
CA ALA A 18 3.91 28.54 -33.27
C ALA A 18 3.20 27.56 -34.20
N PHE A 19 3.92 26.53 -34.66
CA PHE A 19 3.27 25.33 -35.18
C PHE A 19 2.67 24.57 -34.01
N ALA A 20 1.38 24.79 -33.75
CA ALA A 20 0.59 23.86 -32.98
C ALA A 20 0.46 22.57 -33.80
N GLN A 21 1.32 21.59 -33.52
CA GLN A 21 1.16 20.24 -34.03
C GLN A 21 -0.10 19.65 -33.37
N THR A 22 -1.23 19.72 -34.06
CA THR A 22 -2.43 18.96 -33.67
C THR A 22 -2.03 17.49 -33.73
N ALA A 23 -1.80 16.85 -32.58
CA ALA A 23 -1.63 15.42 -32.51
C ALA A 23 -2.92 14.78 -33.04
N ALA A 24 -2.83 14.13 -34.21
CA ALA A 24 -3.95 13.38 -34.76
C ALA A 24 -4.36 12.32 -33.73
N ALA A 25 -5.65 12.29 -33.40
CA ALA A 25 -6.20 11.23 -32.56
C ALA A 25 -5.80 9.86 -33.18
N PRO A 26 -5.32 8.89 -32.39
CA PRO A 26 -4.93 7.60 -32.92
C PRO A 26 -6.11 6.99 -33.67
N ALA A 27 -5.89 6.60 -34.93
CA ALA A 27 -6.91 5.96 -35.73
C ALA A 27 -7.41 4.71 -34.99
N LEU A 28 -8.74 4.61 -34.82
CA LEU A 28 -9.36 3.47 -34.16
C LEU A 28 -9.03 2.20 -34.95
N VAL A 29 -8.26 1.28 -34.34
CA VAL A 29 -7.98 -0.02 -34.94
C VAL A 29 -9.30 -0.78 -35.06
N PRO A 30 -9.73 -1.22 -36.25
CA PRO A 30 -11.02 -1.89 -36.43
C PRO A 30 -11.03 -3.19 -35.62
N LYS A 31 -12.15 -3.51 -34.96
CA LYS A 31 -12.27 -4.76 -34.18
C LYS A 31 -12.08 -5.99 -35.09
N PRO A 32 -11.37 -7.04 -34.64
CA PRO A 32 -11.22 -8.25 -35.42
C PRO A 32 -12.59 -8.90 -35.67
N GLN A 33 -12.82 -9.37 -36.90
CA GLN A 33 -14.08 -9.99 -37.32
C GLN A 33 -14.08 -11.51 -37.13
N THR A 34 -12.90 -12.11 -36.99
CA THR A 34 -12.75 -13.55 -36.79
C THR A 34 -11.77 -13.87 -35.67
N LEU A 35 -11.87 -15.09 -35.12
CA LEU A 35 -10.90 -15.60 -34.15
C LEU A 35 -9.49 -15.63 -34.72
N ALA A 36 -9.34 -16.09 -35.97
CA ALA A 36 -8.05 -16.14 -36.65
C ALA A 36 -7.42 -14.75 -36.78
N GLU A 37 -8.21 -13.74 -37.14
CA GLU A 37 -7.74 -12.36 -37.23
C GLU A 37 -7.31 -11.82 -35.86
N LEU A 38 -8.07 -12.11 -34.79
CA LEU A 38 -7.67 -11.75 -33.43
C LEU A 38 -6.35 -12.40 -33.04
N GLN A 39 -6.20 -13.71 -33.27
CA GLN A 39 -4.99 -14.47 -32.95
C GLN A 39 -3.78 -13.92 -33.73
N SER A 40 -3.92 -13.67 -35.03
CA SER A 40 -2.84 -13.08 -35.85
C SER A 40 -2.43 -11.69 -35.35
N ARG A 41 -3.38 -10.86 -34.91
CA ARG A 41 -3.08 -9.55 -34.31
C ARG A 41 -2.34 -9.67 -32.98
N ILE A 42 -2.72 -10.62 -32.12
CA ILE A 42 -1.99 -10.90 -30.88
C ILE A 42 -0.56 -11.34 -31.18
N VAL A 43 -0.38 -12.29 -32.12
CA VAL A 43 0.94 -12.73 -32.56
C VAL A 43 1.78 -11.55 -33.04
N ALA A 44 1.24 -10.70 -33.92
CA ALA A 44 1.94 -9.52 -34.42
C ALA A 44 2.34 -8.52 -33.33
N LEU A 45 1.53 -8.38 -32.26
CA LEU A 45 1.86 -7.53 -31.11
C LEU A 45 2.99 -8.12 -30.26
N LEU A 46 2.94 -9.43 -30.01
CA LEU A 46 3.93 -10.11 -29.17
C LEU A 46 5.27 -10.30 -29.90
N ASP A 47 5.25 -10.41 -31.22
CA ASP A 47 6.43 -10.56 -32.08
C ASP A 47 6.94 -9.21 -32.63
N ASP A 48 6.43 -8.08 -32.14
CA ASP A 48 6.94 -6.75 -32.48
C ASP A 48 8.46 -6.71 -32.19
N PRO A 49 9.31 -6.34 -33.16
CA PRO A 49 10.77 -6.34 -33.00
C PRO A 49 11.29 -5.57 -31.78
N LYS A 50 10.53 -4.59 -31.26
CA LYS A 50 10.89 -3.88 -30.02
C LYS A 50 10.94 -4.78 -28.79
N PHE A 51 10.31 -5.95 -28.84
CA PHE A 51 10.26 -6.95 -27.76
C PHE A 51 11.18 -8.14 -28.00
N VAL A 52 12.15 -8.04 -28.92
CA VAL A 52 13.03 -9.17 -29.31
C VAL A 52 13.76 -9.84 -28.13
N SER A 53 14.06 -9.09 -27.07
CA SER A 53 14.73 -9.61 -25.86
C SER A 53 13.76 -10.04 -24.74
N MET A 54 12.44 -9.95 -24.99
CA MET A 54 11.41 -10.31 -24.01
C MET A 54 10.82 -11.68 -24.31
N ARG A 55 10.41 -12.37 -23.25
CA ARG A 55 9.64 -13.59 -23.35
C ARG A 55 8.19 -13.31 -22.94
N TRP A 56 7.24 -13.72 -23.78
CA TRP A 56 5.82 -13.58 -23.50
C TRP A 56 5.19 -14.94 -23.17
N GLY A 57 4.51 -15.01 -22.03
CA GLY A 57 3.55 -16.06 -21.71
C GLY A 57 2.13 -15.50 -21.75
N ALA A 58 1.21 -16.16 -22.44
CA ALA A 58 -0.18 -15.73 -22.55
C ALA A 58 -1.14 -16.92 -22.64
N LEU A 59 -2.21 -16.86 -21.87
CA LEU A 59 -3.35 -17.76 -21.97
C LEU A 59 -4.63 -16.93 -21.91
N ILE A 60 -5.40 -16.94 -22.98
CA ILE A 60 -6.69 -16.25 -23.08
C ILE A 60 -7.75 -17.33 -23.26
N ARG A 61 -8.75 -17.35 -22.38
CA ARG A 61 -9.85 -18.31 -22.41
C ARG A 61 -11.19 -17.64 -22.12
N THR A 62 -12.26 -18.25 -22.59
CA THR A 62 -13.61 -17.86 -22.17
C THR A 62 -13.89 -18.28 -20.73
N ASP A 63 -14.94 -17.73 -20.13
CA ASP A 63 -15.54 -18.19 -18.88
C ASP A 63 -15.83 -19.71 -18.88
N LYS A 64 -16.28 -20.25 -20.02
CA LYS A 64 -16.50 -21.69 -20.25
C LYS A 64 -15.22 -22.52 -20.45
N GLY A 65 -14.04 -21.91 -20.30
CA GLY A 65 -12.75 -22.59 -20.42
C GLY A 65 -12.25 -22.82 -21.85
N LYS A 66 -12.96 -22.34 -22.89
CA LYS A 66 -12.48 -22.45 -24.28
C LYS A 66 -11.24 -21.57 -24.47
N VAL A 67 -10.12 -22.17 -24.85
CA VAL A 67 -8.89 -21.44 -25.18
C VAL A 67 -9.11 -20.64 -26.47
N ILE A 68 -8.79 -19.35 -26.40
CA ILE A 68 -8.86 -18.37 -27.48
C ILE A 68 -7.47 -18.09 -28.04
N PHE A 69 -6.45 -18.03 -27.18
CA PHE A 69 -5.05 -17.85 -27.56
C PHE A 69 -4.15 -18.43 -26.49
N GLU A 70 -3.03 -19.02 -26.90
CA GLU A 70 -2.04 -19.60 -26.00
C GLU A 70 -0.63 -19.40 -26.57
N ARG A 71 0.31 -19.01 -25.71
CA ARG A 71 1.74 -18.94 -25.99
C ARG A 71 2.50 -19.16 -24.69
N ASP A 72 3.41 -20.13 -24.65
CA ASP A 72 4.26 -20.42 -23.48
C ASP A 72 3.50 -20.48 -22.14
N ALA A 73 2.22 -20.88 -22.16
CA ALA A 73 1.36 -20.81 -20.99
C ALA A 73 1.76 -21.79 -19.86
N ASP A 74 2.52 -22.81 -20.21
CA ASP A 74 3.06 -23.83 -19.29
C ASP A 74 4.45 -23.48 -18.76
N LYS A 75 4.99 -22.31 -19.10
CA LYS A 75 6.36 -21.90 -18.74
C LYS A 75 6.38 -21.05 -17.49
N ALA A 76 7.44 -21.19 -16.70
CA ALA A 76 7.62 -20.41 -15.49
C ALA A 76 8.03 -18.96 -15.82
N PHE A 77 7.40 -18.00 -15.13
CA PHE A 77 7.71 -16.57 -15.19
C PHE A 77 7.76 -16.00 -13.76
N THR A 78 8.51 -14.92 -13.57
CA THR A 78 8.44 -14.13 -12.34
C THR A 78 7.11 -13.36 -12.32
N PRO A 79 6.17 -13.67 -11.40
CA PRO A 79 4.83 -13.09 -11.44
C PRO A 79 4.80 -11.62 -10.97
N ALA A 80 5.86 -11.15 -10.30
CA ALA A 80 5.89 -9.85 -9.63
C ALA A 80 4.61 -9.65 -8.78
N SER A 81 3.93 -8.50 -8.90
CA SER A 81 2.68 -8.24 -8.19
C SER A 81 1.51 -9.17 -8.56
N ASN A 82 1.57 -9.95 -9.65
CA ASN A 82 0.56 -10.98 -9.91
C ASN A 82 0.57 -12.09 -8.84
N MET A 83 1.66 -12.21 -8.05
CA MET A 83 1.69 -13.09 -6.88
C MET A 83 0.56 -12.77 -5.90
N LYS A 84 0.12 -11.51 -5.81
CA LYS A 84 -0.98 -11.08 -4.94
C LYS A 84 -2.28 -11.83 -5.23
N LEU A 85 -2.53 -12.25 -6.48
CA LEU A 85 -3.71 -13.07 -6.80
C LEU A 85 -3.70 -14.41 -6.07
N TYR A 86 -2.54 -15.08 -6.02
CA TYR A 86 -2.38 -16.34 -5.30
C TYR A 86 -2.47 -16.14 -3.79
N THR A 87 -1.78 -15.13 -3.26
CA THR A 87 -1.82 -14.82 -1.82
C THR A 87 -3.24 -14.48 -1.36
N SER A 88 -3.96 -13.62 -2.10
CA SER A 88 -5.34 -13.27 -1.75
C SER A 88 -6.30 -14.45 -1.84
N ALA A 89 -6.15 -15.32 -2.85
CA ALA A 89 -6.94 -16.53 -2.96
C ALA A 89 -6.68 -17.49 -1.79
N ALA A 90 -5.41 -17.70 -1.43
CA ALA A 90 -5.03 -18.56 -0.30
C ALA A 90 -5.54 -18.01 1.05
N VAL A 91 -5.47 -16.70 1.26
CA VAL A 91 -6.04 -16.05 2.46
C VAL A 91 -7.55 -16.22 2.50
N LEU A 92 -8.24 -16.00 1.38
CA LEU A 92 -9.69 -16.13 1.30
C LEU A 92 -10.15 -17.58 1.53
N ASP A 93 -9.41 -18.56 1.00
CA ASP A 93 -9.69 -19.99 1.20
C ASP A 93 -9.46 -20.42 2.66
N ALA A 94 -8.35 -19.97 3.27
CA ALA A 94 -7.99 -20.35 4.64
C ALA A 94 -8.88 -19.71 5.71
N PHE A 95 -9.27 -18.44 5.52
CA PHE A 95 -9.93 -17.64 6.56
C PHE A 95 -11.37 -17.27 6.23
N GLY A 96 -11.75 -17.27 4.96
CA GLY A 96 -13.05 -16.77 4.50
C GLY A 96 -13.11 -15.23 4.40
N PRO A 97 -14.12 -14.69 3.69
CA PRO A 97 -14.23 -13.25 3.44
C PRO A 97 -14.56 -12.42 4.68
N GLU A 98 -15.16 -13.06 5.70
CA GLU A 98 -15.61 -12.40 6.93
C GLU A 98 -14.54 -12.38 8.04
N PHE A 99 -13.36 -12.93 7.78
CA PHE A 99 -12.31 -12.99 8.80
C PHE A 99 -11.83 -11.59 9.17
N LYS A 100 -11.82 -11.32 10.48
CA LYS A 100 -11.32 -10.08 11.05
C LYS A 100 -10.11 -10.37 11.91
N ILE A 101 -9.01 -9.69 11.61
CA ILE A 101 -7.82 -9.74 12.46
C ILE A 101 -8.12 -8.94 13.73
N LYS A 102 -7.74 -9.49 14.89
CA LYS A 102 -8.03 -8.88 16.20
C LYS A 102 -6.78 -8.33 16.83
N THR A 103 -6.79 -7.04 17.10
CA THR A 103 -5.89 -6.39 18.05
C THR A 103 -6.53 -6.42 19.43
N SER A 104 -5.76 -6.75 20.47
CA SER A 104 -6.30 -6.96 21.82
C SER A 104 -5.51 -6.20 22.86
N VAL A 105 -6.17 -5.83 23.96
CA VAL A 105 -5.52 -5.27 25.14
C VAL A 105 -5.65 -6.24 26.31
N TYR A 106 -4.54 -6.56 26.96
CA TYR A 106 -4.47 -7.45 28.12
C TYR A 106 -3.90 -6.73 29.33
N ALA A 107 -4.34 -7.12 30.52
CA ALA A 107 -3.76 -6.71 31.78
C ALA A 107 -3.63 -7.93 32.69
N ALA A 108 -2.48 -8.09 33.34
CA ALA A 108 -2.23 -9.24 34.22
C ALA A 108 -3.06 -9.20 35.52
N LYS A 109 -3.54 -8.01 35.91
CA LYS A 109 -4.38 -7.81 37.09
C LYS A 109 -5.70 -7.14 36.70
N PRO A 110 -6.82 -7.49 37.36
CA PRO A 110 -8.09 -6.83 37.13
C PRO A 110 -8.05 -5.38 37.59
N VAL A 111 -8.95 -4.57 37.06
CA VAL A 111 -9.19 -3.20 37.51
C VAL A 111 -9.68 -3.23 38.96
N LYS A 112 -9.03 -2.48 39.85
CA LYS A 112 -9.43 -2.32 41.25
C LYS A 112 -9.42 -0.85 41.62
N GLN A 113 -10.56 -0.34 42.10
CA GLN A 113 -10.73 1.07 42.45
C GLN A 113 -10.23 1.97 41.32
N ASP A 114 -10.64 1.69 40.07
CA ASP A 114 -10.20 2.37 38.85
C ASP A 114 -8.71 2.21 38.42
N VAL A 115 -7.92 1.44 39.17
CA VAL A 115 -6.49 1.23 38.89
C VAL A 115 -6.20 -0.16 38.33
N ILE A 116 -5.36 -0.24 37.29
CA ILE A 116 -4.63 -1.45 36.90
C ILE A 116 -3.24 -1.42 37.55
N ALA A 117 -3.03 -2.35 38.48
CA ALA A 117 -1.80 -2.46 39.27
C ALA A 117 -0.70 -3.29 38.57
N GLY A 118 -0.28 -2.88 37.37
CA GLY A 118 0.76 -3.56 36.59
C GLY A 118 0.75 -3.15 35.12
N ASP A 119 1.49 -3.90 34.31
CA ASP A 119 1.61 -3.63 32.88
C ASP A 119 0.31 -3.92 32.13
N VAL A 120 0.09 -3.14 31.07
CA VAL A 120 -0.96 -3.34 30.07
C VAL A 120 -0.31 -3.65 28.74
N ILE A 121 -0.79 -4.69 28.06
CA ILE A 121 -0.20 -5.22 26.83
C ILE A 121 -1.17 -4.97 25.68
N LEU A 122 -0.71 -4.26 24.65
CA LEU A 122 -1.37 -4.12 23.36
C LEU A 122 -0.80 -5.20 22.43
N TYR A 123 -1.61 -6.22 22.15
CA TYR A 123 -1.19 -7.40 21.41
C TYR A 123 -1.71 -7.36 19.97
N GLY A 124 -0.78 -7.19 19.03
CA GLY A 124 -1.04 -7.15 17.59
C GLY A 124 -1.05 -8.54 16.97
N ARG A 125 -1.91 -8.74 15.96
CA ARG A 125 -1.97 -10.00 15.18
C ARG A 125 -1.85 -9.77 13.67
N GLY A 126 -1.30 -8.62 13.29
CA GLY A 126 -1.07 -8.23 11.90
C GLY A 126 -2.28 -7.66 11.20
N ASP A 127 -3.11 -6.88 11.91
CA ASP A 127 -4.19 -6.15 11.28
C ASP A 127 -3.59 -5.10 10.33
N PRO A 128 -3.70 -5.28 8.99
CA PRO A 128 -3.09 -4.38 8.03
C PRO A 128 -3.90 -3.10 7.90
N ASN A 129 -4.97 -2.92 8.70
CA ASN A 129 -5.84 -1.75 8.78
C ASN A 129 -6.02 -1.26 10.23
N LEU A 130 -4.97 -1.30 11.06
CA LEU A 130 -4.94 -0.65 12.38
C LEU A 130 -4.84 0.89 12.29
N SER A 131 -5.55 1.48 11.33
CA SER A 131 -5.84 2.89 11.14
C SER A 131 -7.14 3.00 10.35
N ALA A 132 -7.77 4.17 10.29
CA ALA A 132 -8.98 4.34 9.48
C ALA A 132 -8.67 4.48 7.97
N ARG A 133 -7.60 3.84 7.47
CA ARG A 133 -7.19 3.92 6.06
C ARG A 133 -8.23 3.30 5.13
N PHE A 134 -8.77 2.16 5.51
CA PHE A 134 -9.86 1.51 4.79
C PHE A 134 -11.12 1.60 5.65
N ASP A 135 -11.99 2.55 5.31
CA ASP A 135 -13.29 2.76 5.96
C ASP A 135 -14.40 2.35 4.98
N PRO A 136 -15.07 1.19 5.21
CA PRO A 136 -16.16 0.74 4.36
C PRO A 136 -17.36 1.68 4.31
N GLU A 137 -17.57 2.49 5.35
CA GLU A 137 -18.66 3.47 5.42
C GLU A 137 -18.30 4.77 4.70
N ASN A 138 -16.99 5.01 4.47
CA ASN A 138 -16.48 6.18 3.78
C ASN A 138 -15.39 5.80 2.75
N PRO A 139 -15.73 5.06 1.68
CA PRO A 139 -14.75 4.56 0.72
C PRO A 139 -13.97 5.66 -0.01
N ASP A 140 -14.55 6.86 -0.13
CA ASP A 140 -13.92 8.04 -0.74
C ASP A 140 -12.83 8.68 0.15
N LYS A 141 -12.70 8.26 1.43
CA LYS A 141 -11.63 8.71 2.34
C LYS A 141 -10.29 8.01 2.10
N PHE A 142 -10.19 7.14 1.09
CA PHE A 142 -8.88 6.62 0.67
C PHE A 142 -8.04 7.75 0.08
N ASP A 143 -7.30 8.44 0.94
CA ASP A 143 -6.25 9.37 0.53
C ASP A 143 -4.91 8.63 0.55
N GLU A 144 -4.36 8.41 -0.64
CA GLU A 144 -3.06 7.76 -0.82
C GLU A 144 -1.90 8.60 -0.24
N TYR A 145 -2.12 9.91 -0.05
CA TYR A 145 -1.07 10.90 0.26
C TYR A 145 -1.26 11.64 1.60
N PHE A 146 -2.49 11.91 2.04
CA PHE A 146 -2.77 12.55 3.32
C PHE A 146 -3.20 11.55 4.38
N ALA A 147 -2.86 11.86 5.64
CA ALA A 147 -3.09 10.98 6.76
C ALA A 147 -4.58 10.62 6.88
N ALA A 148 -4.94 9.42 6.45
CA ALA A 148 -6.02 8.67 7.09
C ALA A 148 -5.84 8.81 8.60
N ASP A 149 -6.94 8.91 9.32
CA ASP A 149 -6.93 8.95 10.77
C ASP A 149 -6.09 7.79 11.32
N LYS A 150 -4.85 8.13 11.73
CA LYS A 150 -3.82 7.17 12.13
C LYS A 150 -4.11 6.59 13.52
N ILE A 151 -4.99 7.22 14.29
CA ILE A 151 -5.10 6.95 15.74
C ILE A 151 -6.47 6.49 16.18
N THR A 152 -7.53 6.68 15.40
CA THR A 152 -8.90 6.30 15.80
C THR A 152 -9.01 4.85 16.27
N ALA A 153 -8.33 3.91 15.60
CA ALA A 153 -8.33 2.51 16.03
C ALA A 153 -7.74 2.34 17.45
N ILE A 154 -6.73 3.14 17.81
CA ILE A 154 -6.14 3.13 19.15
C ILE A 154 -7.01 3.92 20.14
N GLU A 155 -7.64 5.03 19.73
CA GLU A 155 -8.61 5.76 20.56
C GLU A 155 -9.79 4.86 20.96
N GLN A 156 -10.29 4.04 20.03
CA GLN A 156 -11.34 3.05 20.31
C GLN A 156 -10.90 1.99 21.34
N LEU A 157 -9.62 1.58 21.34
CA LEU A 157 -9.09 0.69 22.36
C LEU A 157 -8.96 1.39 23.72
N ALA A 158 -8.57 2.67 23.73
CA ALA A 158 -8.52 3.47 24.95
C ALA A 158 -9.91 3.70 25.55
N ASP A 159 -10.92 3.95 24.72
CA ASP A 159 -12.31 4.12 25.16
C ASP A 159 -12.88 2.82 25.73
N GLN A 160 -12.49 1.65 25.19
CA GLN A 160 -12.83 0.36 25.80
C GLN A 160 -12.23 0.19 27.20
N LEU A 161 -11.00 0.65 27.43
CA LEU A 161 -10.40 0.62 28.77
C LEU A 161 -11.10 1.58 29.74
N LYS A 162 -11.45 2.79 29.29
CA LYS A 162 -12.26 3.73 30.09
C LYS A 162 -13.63 3.15 30.44
N ALA A 163 -14.30 2.52 29.48
CA ALA A 163 -15.58 1.85 29.69
C ALA A 163 -15.47 0.67 30.67
N ALA A 164 -14.30 0.01 30.72
CA ALA A 164 -13.97 -1.00 31.73
C ALA A 164 -13.63 -0.41 33.12
N GLY A 165 -13.72 0.92 33.28
CA GLY A 165 -13.50 1.62 34.54
C GLY A 165 -12.04 1.95 34.85
N VAL A 166 -11.13 1.82 33.88
CA VAL A 166 -9.70 2.13 34.06
C VAL A 166 -9.49 3.65 34.04
N LYS A 167 -8.87 4.18 35.09
CA LYS A 167 -8.40 5.56 35.20
C LYS A 167 -6.92 5.71 35.56
N ILE A 168 -6.26 4.65 36.01
CA ILE A 168 -4.83 4.69 36.28
C ILE A 168 -4.22 3.36 35.86
N ILE A 169 -3.11 3.40 35.14
CA ILE A 169 -2.21 2.27 34.92
C ILE A 169 -0.91 2.60 35.65
N THR A 170 -0.49 1.73 36.57
CA THR A 170 0.72 1.96 37.38
C THR A 170 1.97 1.27 36.83
N GLY A 171 1.79 0.34 35.89
CA GLY A 171 2.89 -0.29 35.15
C GLY A 171 3.12 0.34 33.79
N ASN A 172 3.80 -0.40 32.92
CA ASN A 172 4.14 0.00 31.57
C ASN A 172 3.01 -0.32 30.59
N LEU A 173 3.02 0.39 29.46
CA LEU A 173 2.29 -0.03 28.27
C LEU A 173 3.24 -0.75 27.32
N ILE A 174 2.91 -1.98 26.96
CA ILE A 174 3.78 -2.86 26.18
C ILE A 174 3.09 -3.16 24.84
N GLY A 175 3.72 -2.77 23.72
CA GLY A 175 3.36 -3.28 22.39
C GLY A 175 3.98 -4.66 22.20
N ASP A 176 3.15 -5.68 22.05
CA ASP A 176 3.61 -7.06 21.88
C ASP A 176 3.46 -7.48 20.42
N GLU A 177 4.62 -7.63 19.76
CA GLU A 177 4.76 -8.01 18.35
C GLU A 177 5.04 -9.52 18.13
N SER A 178 4.88 -10.36 19.17
CA SER A 178 5.32 -11.77 19.12
C SER A 178 4.42 -12.70 18.28
N TYR A 179 3.30 -12.22 17.74
CA TYR A 179 2.38 -13.05 16.97
C TYR A 179 2.97 -13.54 15.64
N PHE A 180 3.77 -12.71 14.98
CA PHE A 180 4.52 -13.13 13.79
C PHE A 180 5.86 -13.72 14.22
N ALA A 181 6.18 -14.91 13.68
CA ALA A 181 7.48 -15.53 13.83
C ALA A 181 8.26 -15.44 12.52
N GLY A 182 9.57 -15.23 12.60
CA GLY A 182 10.49 -15.20 11.45
C GLY A 182 10.97 -13.80 11.07
N ASP A 183 11.64 -13.71 9.92
CA ASP A 183 12.23 -12.46 9.45
C ASP A 183 11.16 -11.47 9.00
N ALA A 184 11.33 -10.20 9.38
CA ALA A 184 10.42 -9.12 8.99
C ALA A 184 10.52 -8.75 7.49
N LEU A 185 11.51 -9.30 6.77
CA LEU A 185 11.81 -8.99 5.38
C LEU A 185 11.46 -10.17 4.47
N GLY A 186 10.90 -9.87 3.29
CA GLY A 186 10.62 -10.88 2.29
C GLY A 186 11.90 -11.53 1.76
N THR A 187 11.87 -12.85 1.56
CA THR A 187 12.98 -13.58 0.94
C THR A 187 13.25 -13.03 -0.46
N GLY A 188 14.50 -12.63 -0.72
CA GLY A 188 14.93 -12.10 -2.02
C GLY A 188 14.77 -10.59 -2.18
N TRP A 189 14.46 -9.84 -1.11
CA TRP A 189 14.56 -8.38 -1.15
C TRP A 189 16.00 -7.90 -1.10
N GLU A 190 16.29 -6.90 -1.91
CA GLU A 190 17.59 -6.26 -1.96
C GLU A 190 17.71 -5.19 -0.87
N TRP A 191 18.92 -4.69 -0.62
CA TRP A 191 19.13 -3.66 0.39
C TRP A 191 18.49 -2.33 0.00
N ASP A 192 18.63 -1.94 -1.27
CA ASP A 192 18.09 -0.69 -1.82
C ASP A 192 16.56 -0.67 -1.84
N ASP A 193 15.95 -1.84 -1.73
CA ASP A 193 14.52 -2.00 -1.67
C ASP A 193 13.93 -1.50 -0.34
N LEU A 194 14.71 -1.55 0.75
CA LEU A 194 14.26 -1.22 2.11
C LEU A 194 13.93 0.27 2.32
N GLN A 195 14.33 1.14 1.40
CA GLN A 195 14.03 2.57 1.46
C GLN A 195 12.56 2.89 1.13
N PHE A 196 11.80 1.93 0.61
CA PHE A 196 10.39 2.10 0.27
C PHE A 196 9.48 1.52 1.37
N ASN A 197 8.40 2.24 1.72
CA ASN A 197 7.40 1.90 2.76
C ASN A 197 6.61 0.59 2.54
N LEU A 198 7.05 -0.29 1.63
CA LEU A 198 6.38 -1.55 1.29
C LEU A 198 7.00 -2.75 2.01
N LYS A 199 8.02 -2.52 2.86
CA LYS A 199 9.08 -3.51 3.08
C LYS A 199 9.41 -3.91 4.52
N LYS A 200 8.42 -3.89 5.41
CA LYS A 200 8.52 -4.55 6.71
C LYS A 200 7.21 -5.26 7.02
N SER A 201 7.30 -6.51 7.46
CA SER A 201 6.18 -7.22 8.08
C SER A 201 6.30 -7.08 9.59
N THR A 202 5.34 -6.39 10.22
CA THR A 202 5.14 -6.41 11.68
C THR A 202 3.71 -6.81 11.96
N CYS A 203 3.47 -7.43 13.12
CA CYS A 203 2.12 -7.73 13.56
C CYS A 203 1.45 -6.55 14.31
N PHE A 204 2.19 -5.46 14.53
CA PHE A 204 1.71 -4.19 15.07
C PHE A 204 2.21 -3.01 14.21
N GLU A 205 1.37 -2.51 13.31
CA GLU A 205 1.70 -1.34 12.49
C GLU A 205 0.53 -0.35 12.45
N ILE A 206 0.79 0.90 12.81
CA ILE A 206 -0.11 2.00 12.43
C ILE A 206 0.31 2.45 11.04
N GLN A 207 -0.54 2.25 10.04
CA GLN A 207 -0.16 2.51 8.65
C GLN A 207 0.21 3.99 8.44
N ASN A 208 1.22 4.23 7.59
CA ASN A 208 1.71 5.58 7.26
C ASN A 208 2.25 6.36 8.48
N SER A 209 2.69 5.68 9.53
CA SER A 209 3.39 6.28 10.67
C SER A 209 4.83 5.74 10.76
N SER A 210 5.77 6.64 10.98
CA SER A 210 7.14 6.28 11.35
C SER A 210 7.18 5.62 12.73
N ALA A 211 8.21 4.83 13.02
CA ALA A 211 8.40 4.24 14.35
C ALA A 211 8.44 5.28 15.49
N GLN A 212 8.92 6.50 15.21
CA GLN A 212 8.87 7.62 16.15
C GLN A 212 7.44 8.14 16.36
N GLU A 213 6.64 8.25 15.30
CA GLU A 213 5.22 8.61 15.40
C GLU A 213 4.42 7.53 16.14
N GLN A 214 4.72 6.24 15.96
CA GLN A 214 4.03 5.15 16.68
C GLN A 214 4.25 5.24 18.19
N ASN A 215 5.51 5.40 18.62
CA ASN A 215 5.84 5.59 20.04
C ASN A 215 5.21 6.88 20.58
N PHE A 216 5.26 7.97 19.82
CA PHE A 216 4.68 9.25 20.20
C PHE A 216 3.14 9.21 20.28
N VAL A 217 2.47 8.48 19.39
CA VAL A 217 1.01 8.28 19.42
C VAL A 217 0.61 7.50 20.67
N LEU A 218 1.33 6.41 20.98
CA LEU A 218 1.12 5.65 22.20
C LEU A 218 1.32 6.56 23.42
N GLU A 219 2.42 7.32 23.50
CA GLU A 219 2.66 8.24 24.63
C GLU A 219 1.59 9.35 24.75
N ARG A 220 1.15 9.95 23.64
CA ARG A 220 0.25 11.11 23.64
C ARG A 220 -1.21 10.75 23.90
N LEU A 221 -1.66 9.55 23.54
CA LEU A 221 -3.01 9.06 23.85
C LEU A 221 -3.27 8.93 25.35
N TRP A 222 -2.23 8.70 26.14
CA TRP A 222 -2.32 8.58 27.60
C TRP A 222 -1.98 9.86 28.36
N TRP A 223 -1.55 10.91 27.65
CA TRP A 223 -1.21 12.23 28.19
C TRP A 223 -2.21 13.34 27.82
N ARG A 224 -3.28 13.02 27.10
CA ARG A 224 -4.41 13.94 26.93
C ARG A 224 -4.97 14.25 28.33
N GLU A 225 -4.93 15.52 28.72
CA GLU A 225 -5.13 16.04 30.10
C GLU A 225 -6.50 15.69 30.72
N ASP A 226 -7.39 15.07 29.98
CA ASP A 226 -8.71 14.58 30.37
C ASP A 226 -8.75 13.11 30.82
N VAL A 227 -7.63 12.36 30.71
CA VAL A 227 -7.57 10.96 31.10
C VAL A 227 -6.25 10.67 31.84
N LEU A 228 -6.34 10.24 33.09
CA LEU A 228 -5.25 9.67 33.90
C LEU A 228 -4.19 10.64 34.50
N ARG A 229 -4.58 11.74 35.16
CA ARG A 229 -3.72 12.33 36.22
C ARG A 229 -4.47 12.49 37.55
N PRO A 230 -3.82 12.18 38.69
CA PRO A 230 -4.37 12.48 40.01
C PRO A 230 -4.40 14.00 40.23
N SER A 231 -5.42 14.48 40.93
CA SER A 231 -5.39 15.75 41.66
C SER A 231 -4.39 15.68 42.81
#